data_AF-A0A950CA17-F1
#
_entry.id   AF-A0A950CA17-F1
#
_cell.length_a   1.000
_cell.length_b   1.000
_cell.length_c   1.000
_cell.angle_alpha   90.00
_cell.angle_beta   90.00
_cell.angle_gamma   90.00
#
_symmetry.space_group_name_H-M   'P 1'
#
loop_
_entity.id
_entity.type
_entity.pdbx_description
1 polymer ?
#
loop_
_entity_poly.entity_id
_entity_poly.type
_entity_poly.pdbx_seq_one_letter_code
_entity_poly.pdbx_strand_id
1 'polypeptide(L)'
;LDTAPIFELPLAVSVAFAFLSRVLGGLLAFGCAYVLALLGAGGGAQRRRYDLIALLIFCLLIAPYLVWDASHAWSAMRFALFGRHDATYHGGNILSLLGLYALVLTPGVFIAAIVAIVRTARRSSPADRIVFATATPLLALCLLLALREPVEFYWADGAFISLIAAIGLRAHELLRGVRYALVVVPAAAIALLLYSVAAFPLQIYNVAQHSFGLQLRHEGPFEIWAFEPAARDMARESSSAHAWVMTDGYGLSSVLDYYGAIEPVVIGYDRQGREARQWATGAVPRTAFFFDKEALDSRPDFQARLSHACATVKDDGRRSYYVNGILARTFYVTRCDGLTPAGFAYLRWTDVQP
;
A
#
# COMPACT_ATOMS: atom_id res chain seq x y z
N LEU A 1 38.93 -5.17 -10.57
CA LEU A 1 37.78 -5.87 -9.94
C LEU A 1 36.70 -6.03 -10.99
N ASP A 2 36.80 -7.07 -11.82
CA ASP A 2 35.84 -7.40 -12.89
C ASP A 2 34.62 -8.18 -12.35
N THR A 3 34.11 -7.77 -11.20
CA THR A 3 32.90 -8.37 -10.57
C THR A 3 31.62 -7.64 -10.94
N ALA A 4 31.70 -6.64 -11.83
CA ALA A 4 30.57 -5.82 -12.29
C ALA A 4 29.33 -6.62 -12.78
N PRO A 5 29.44 -7.73 -13.54
CA PRO A 5 28.25 -8.36 -14.11
C PRO A 5 27.36 -9.08 -13.09
N ILE A 6 27.88 -9.39 -11.90
CA ILE A 6 27.15 -10.18 -10.89
C ILE A 6 26.02 -9.37 -10.25
N PHE A 7 26.15 -8.03 -10.18
CA PHE A 7 25.21 -7.18 -9.44
C PHE A 7 24.14 -6.52 -10.33
N GLU A 8 24.39 -6.38 -11.63
CA GLU A 8 23.47 -5.68 -12.56
C GLU A 8 22.17 -6.49 -12.79
N LEU A 9 22.25 -7.81 -12.92
CA LEU A 9 21.07 -8.66 -13.15
C LEU A 9 20.16 -8.77 -11.90
N PRO A 10 20.68 -9.08 -10.70
CA PRO A 10 19.85 -9.11 -9.49
C PRO A 10 19.22 -7.74 -9.18
N LEU A 11 19.94 -6.64 -9.49
CA LEU A 11 19.39 -5.29 -9.36
C LEU A 11 18.20 -5.07 -10.30
N ALA A 12 18.32 -5.42 -11.59
CA ALA A 12 17.22 -5.31 -12.54
C ALA A 12 15.98 -6.10 -12.10
N VAL A 13 16.19 -7.33 -11.63
CA VAL A 13 15.11 -8.18 -11.09
C VAL A 13 14.47 -7.52 -9.86
N SER A 14 15.27 -7.05 -8.91
CA SER A 14 14.78 -6.41 -7.67
C SER A 14 13.99 -5.14 -7.96
N VAL A 15 14.46 -4.32 -8.90
CA VAL A 15 13.80 -3.08 -9.31
C VAL A 15 12.50 -3.38 -10.07
N ALA A 16 12.46 -4.43 -10.90
CA ALA A 16 11.23 -4.89 -11.54
C ALA A 16 10.19 -5.33 -10.50
N PHE A 17 10.58 -6.13 -9.51
CA PHE A 17 9.67 -6.54 -8.43
C PHE A 17 9.25 -5.37 -7.54
N ALA A 18 10.12 -4.39 -7.31
CA ALA A 18 9.74 -3.17 -6.60
C ALA A 18 8.66 -2.39 -7.37
N PHE A 19 8.79 -2.27 -8.70
CA PHE A 19 7.78 -1.66 -9.57
C PHE A 19 6.45 -2.44 -9.55
N LEU A 20 6.51 -3.77 -9.66
CA LEU A 20 5.33 -4.63 -9.64
C LEU A 20 4.63 -4.64 -8.28
N SER A 21 5.38 -4.49 -7.19
CA SER A 21 4.83 -4.38 -5.84
C SER A 21 4.10 -3.04 -5.64
N ARG A 22 4.69 -1.94 -6.13
CA ARG A 22 4.11 -0.60 -6.08
C ARG A 22 4.55 0.24 -7.27
N VAL A 23 3.61 0.89 -7.93
CA VAL A 23 3.87 1.82 -9.05
C VAL A 23 4.93 2.88 -8.71
N LEU A 24 4.96 3.37 -7.45
CA LEU A 24 5.97 4.32 -6.97
C LEU A 24 7.41 3.75 -7.01
N GLY A 25 7.57 2.43 -6.97
CA GLY A 25 8.83 1.73 -7.21
C GLY A 25 9.44 2.03 -8.59
N GLY A 26 8.65 2.55 -9.55
CA GLY A 26 9.16 3.05 -10.83
C GLY A 26 10.13 4.22 -10.71
N LEU A 27 10.06 5.00 -9.63
CA LEU A 27 11.04 6.05 -9.37
C LEU A 27 12.42 5.50 -9.02
N LEU A 28 12.46 4.32 -8.39
CA LEU A 28 13.72 3.60 -8.17
C LEU A 28 14.30 3.14 -9.52
N ALA A 29 13.45 2.63 -10.42
CA ALA A 29 13.85 2.26 -11.78
C ALA A 29 14.42 3.44 -12.56
N PHE A 30 13.79 4.62 -12.46
CA PHE A 30 14.30 5.85 -13.05
C PHE A 30 15.67 6.25 -12.48
N GLY A 31 15.83 6.20 -11.14
CA GLY A 31 17.10 6.46 -10.48
C GLY A 31 18.22 5.52 -10.93
N CYS A 32 17.92 4.22 -11.01
CA CYS A 32 18.85 3.20 -11.51
C CYS A 32 19.19 3.42 -12.99
N ALA A 33 18.20 3.69 -13.85
CA ALA A 33 18.42 3.97 -15.27
C ALA A 33 19.28 5.23 -15.49
N TYR A 34 19.03 6.29 -14.73
CA TYR A 34 19.82 7.52 -14.75
C TYR A 34 21.29 7.25 -14.39
N VAL A 35 21.52 6.46 -13.34
CA VAL A 35 22.87 6.02 -12.94
C VAL A 35 23.53 5.19 -14.03
N LEU A 36 22.83 4.21 -14.60
CA LEU A 36 23.38 3.35 -15.65
C LEU A 36 23.74 4.17 -16.90
N ALA A 37 22.91 5.16 -17.26
CA ALA A 37 23.22 6.08 -18.35
C ALA A 37 24.47 6.94 -18.06
N LEU A 38 24.61 7.46 -16.84
CA LEU A 38 25.76 8.29 -16.45
C LEU A 38 27.05 7.50 -16.25
N LEU A 39 26.98 6.30 -15.67
CA LEU A 39 28.14 5.48 -15.34
C LEU A 39 28.54 4.55 -16.50
N GLY A 40 27.59 4.13 -17.33
CA GLY A 40 27.80 3.28 -18.51
C GLY A 40 28.49 4.02 -19.67
N ALA A 41 28.44 5.35 -19.69
CA ALA A 41 29.14 6.17 -20.68
C ALA A 41 30.67 5.92 -20.71
N GLY A 42 31.27 5.56 -19.56
CA GLY A 42 32.70 5.25 -19.44
C GLY A 42 33.05 3.75 -19.41
N GLY A 43 32.06 2.85 -19.50
CA GLY A 43 32.30 1.40 -19.46
C GLY A 43 32.74 0.83 -20.81
N GLY A 44 33.64 -0.17 -20.79
CA GLY A 44 34.00 -0.94 -21.97
C GLY A 44 32.81 -1.70 -22.58
N ALA A 45 32.95 -2.16 -23.83
CA ALA A 45 31.86 -2.80 -24.59
C ALA A 45 31.17 -3.97 -23.85
N GLN A 46 31.91 -4.72 -23.05
CA GLN A 46 31.37 -5.83 -22.27
C GLN A 46 30.39 -5.36 -21.18
N ARG A 47 30.67 -4.25 -20.49
CA ARG A 47 29.77 -3.69 -19.48
C ARG A 47 28.46 -3.21 -20.09
N ARG A 48 28.55 -2.52 -21.24
CA ARG A 48 27.35 -2.09 -21.99
C ARG A 48 26.46 -3.27 -22.39
N ARG A 49 27.02 -4.45 -22.68
CA ARG A 49 26.23 -5.66 -22.95
C ARG A 49 25.45 -6.09 -21.72
N TYR A 50 26.05 -6.11 -20.54
CA TYR A 50 25.35 -6.46 -19.31
C TYR A 50 24.30 -5.43 -18.91
N ASP A 51 24.58 -4.13 -19.08
CA ASP A 51 23.59 -3.06 -18.87
C ASP A 51 22.35 -3.27 -19.77
N LEU A 52 22.56 -3.63 -21.04
CA LEU A 52 21.48 -3.94 -21.99
C LEU A 52 20.72 -5.22 -21.62
N ILE A 53 21.42 -6.27 -21.15
CA ILE A 53 20.78 -7.50 -20.68
C ILE A 53 19.95 -7.21 -19.42
N ALA A 54 20.47 -6.44 -18.48
CA ALA A 54 19.75 -6.03 -17.27
C ALA A 54 18.50 -5.22 -17.62
N LEU A 55 18.60 -4.26 -18.54
CA LEU A 55 17.45 -3.50 -19.04
C LEU A 55 16.43 -4.42 -19.72
N LEU A 56 16.87 -5.36 -20.55
CA LEU A 56 15.99 -6.33 -21.20
C LEU A 56 15.24 -7.18 -20.17
N ILE A 57 15.93 -7.69 -19.14
CA ILE A 57 15.31 -8.47 -18.07
C ILE A 57 14.27 -7.63 -17.32
N PHE A 58 14.59 -6.39 -16.95
CA PHE A 58 13.64 -5.48 -16.32
C PHE A 58 12.38 -5.31 -17.18
N CYS A 59 12.55 -4.97 -18.46
CA CYS A 59 11.45 -4.80 -19.41
C CYS A 59 10.61 -6.07 -19.54
N LEU A 60 11.23 -7.24 -19.67
CA LEU A 60 10.54 -8.53 -19.80
C LEU A 60 9.73 -8.87 -18.53
N LEU A 61 10.25 -8.56 -17.35
CA LEU A 61 9.56 -8.83 -16.09
C LEU A 61 8.34 -7.92 -15.88
N ILE A 62 8.42 -6.64 -16.27
CA ILE A 62 7.29 -5.71 -16.12
C ILE A 62 6.30 -5.73 -17.28
N ALA A 63 6.70 -6.25 -18.45
CA ALA A 63 5.88 -6.24 -19.66
C ALA A 63 4.49 -6.88 -19.48
N PRO A 64 4.33 -8.05 -18.84
CA PRO A 64 3.00 -8.65 -18.63
C PRO A 64 2.05 -7.72 -17.89
N TYR A 65 2.54 -7.04 -16.84
CA TYR A 65 1.75 -6.06 -16.10
C TYR A 65 1.41 -4.84 -16.97
N LEU A 66 2.37 -4.29 -17.70
CA LEU A 66 2.12 -3.13 -18.57
C LEU A 66 1.11 -3.45 -19.68
N VAL A 67 1.19 -4.64 -20.28
CA VAL A 67 0.23 -5.11 -21.29
C VAL A 67 -1.16 -5.26 -20.66
N TRP A 68 -1.24 -5.89 -19.48
CA TRP A 68 -2.49 -6.03 -18.74
C TRP A 68 -3.08 -4.65 -18.41
N ASP A 69 -2.34 -3.76 -17.76
CA ASP A 69 -2.84 -2.44 -17.35
C ASP A 69 -3.22 -1.58 -18.56
N ALA A 70 -2.44 -1.62 -19.65
CA ALA A 70 -2.78 -0.94 -20.90
C ALA A 70 -4.10 -1.46 -21.50
N SER A 71 -4.35 -2.77 -21.46
CA SER A 71 -5.62 -3.37 -21.91
C SER A 71 -6.81 -3.01 -21.01
N HIS A 72 -6.55 -2.56 -19.77
CA HIS A 72 -7.55 -2.07 -18.80
C HIS A 72 -7.54 -0.53 -18.70
N ALA A 73 -7.17 0.16 -19.80
CA ALA A 73 -7.15 1.62 -19.90
C ALA A 73 -6.30 2.31 -18.81
N TRP A 74 -5.21 1.64 -18.41
CA TRP A 74 -4.26 2.07 -17.38
C TRP A 74 -4.91 2.25 -16.01
N SER A 75 -5.90 1.43 -15.66
CA SER A 75 -6.67 1.58 -14.42
C SER A 75 -5.78 1.60 -13.19
N ALA A 76 -4.83 0.66 -13.05
CA ALA A 76 -3.97 0.58 -11.87
C ALA A 76 -3.04 1.80 -11.78
N MET A 77 -2.42 2.19 -12.89
CA MET A 77 -1.50 3.33 -12.90
C MET A 77 -2.24 4.66 -12.73
N ARG A 78 -3.43 4.81 -13.31
CA ARG A 78 -4.29 5.99 -13.11
C ARG A 78 -4.80 6.08 -11.68
N PHE A 79 -5.24 4.97 -11.10
CA PHE A 79 -5.65 4.92 -9.69
C PHE A 79 -4.50 5.31 -8.77
N ALA A 80 -3.32 4.71 -8.97
CA ALA A 80 -2.15 4.92 -8.13
C ALA A 80 -1.59 6.36 -8.18
N LEU A 81 -1.63 7.00 -9.36
CA LEU A 81 -1.03 8.33 -9.59
C LEU A 81 -2.01 9.49 -9.54
N PHE A 82 -3.31 9.26 -9.76
CA PHE A 82 -4.31 10.33 -9.89
C PHE A 82 -5.62 10.03 -9.16
N GLY A 83 -6.08 8.77 -9.15
CA GLY A 83 -7.44 8.42 -8.71
C GLY A 83 -7.66 8.48 -7.19
N ARG A 84 -6.62 8.18 -6.40
CA ARG A 84 -6.70 8.10 -4.93
C ARG A 84 -6.37 9.41 -4.19
N HIS A 85 -5.81 10.41 -4.89
CA HIS A 85 -5.33 11.64 -4.27
C HIS A 85 -6.42 12.70 -4.17
N ASP A 86 -6.39 13.47 -3.09
CA ASP A 86 -7.32 14.58 -2.90
C ASP A 86 -6.97 15.78 -3.79
N ALA A 87 -8.02 16.47 -4.25
CA ALA A 87 -7.86 17.71 -4.99
C ALA A 87 -7.45 18.89 -4.08
N THR A 88 -7.63 18.76 -2.77
CA THR A 88 -7.34 19.81 -1.78
C THR A 88 -5.87 19.85 -1.38
N TYR A 89 -5.37 21.06 -1.11
CA TYR A 89 -3.99 21.31 -0.72
C TYR A 89 -3.86 21.45 0.80
N HIS A 90 -2.96 20.70 1.42
CA HIS A 90 -2.73 20.68 2.86
C HIS A 90 -1.22 20.77 3.18
N GLY A 91 -0.67 21.99 3.25
CA GLY A 91 0.75 22.18 3.54
C GLY A 91 1.23 21.59 4.88
N GLY A 92 0.35 21.49 5.88
CA GLY A 92 0.66 20.91 7.20
C GLY A 92 1.04 19.41 7.15
N ASN A 93 0.63 18.70 6.10
CA ASN A 93 0.96 17.29 5.92
C ASN A 93 2.46 17.07 5.67
N ILE A 94 3.16 18.01 5.03
CA ILE A 94 4.63 17.92 4.87
C ILE A 94 5.30 17.93 6.24
N LEU A 95 4.93 18.87 7.11
CA LEU A 95 5.51 18.96 8.45
C LEU A 95 5.18 17.72 9.29
N SER A 96 3.95 17.21 9.16
CA SER A 96 3.52 15.98 9.81
C SER A 96 4.33 14.78 9.32
N LEU A 97 4.56 14.66 8.02
CA LEU A 97 5.36 13.60 7.41
C LEU A 97 6.83 13.67 7.85
N LEU A 98 7.44 14.87 7.84
CA LEU A 98 8.82 15.06 8.32
C LEU A 98 8.94 14.75 9.83
N GLY A 99 7.94 15.15 10.62
CA GLY A 99 7.86 14.79 12.04
C GLY A 99 7.74 13.27 12.24
N LEU A 100 6.93 12.60 11.44
CA LEU A 100 6.79 11.14 11.46
C LEU A 100 8.11 10.45 11.08
N TYR A 101 8.81 10.92 10.05
CA TYR A 101 10.13 10.39 9.70
C TYR A 101 11.16 10.59 10.81
N ALA A 102 11.18 11.75 11.45
CA ALA A 102 12.06 12.01 12.59
C ALA A 102 11.74 11.10 13.79
N LEU A 103 10.48 10.79 14.02
CA LEU A 103 10.05 9.88 15.08
C LEU A 103 10.44 8.43 14.77
N VAL A 104 10.11 7.93 13.57
CA VAL A 104 10.34 6.53 13.16
C VAL A 104 11.83 6.22 13.04
N LEU A 105 12.62 7.10 12.42
CA LEU A 105 14.07 6.88 12.26
C LEU A 105 14.85 7.22 13.53
N THR A 106 14.23 7.90 14.49
CA THR A 106 14.85 8.72 15.54
C THR A 106 15.48 10.02 15.01
N PRO A 107 15.50 11.10 15.83
CA PRO A 107 15.99 12.40 15.39
C PRO A 107 17.43 12.37 14.85
N GLY A 108 18.31 11.54 15.44
CA GLY A 108 19.71 11.45 15.03
C GLY A 108 19.87 10.86 13.63
N VAL A 109 19.23 9.71 13.35
CA VAL A 109 19.27 9.08 12.03
C VAL A 109 18.60 9.96 10.98
N PHE A 110 17.50 10.63 11.33
CA PHE A 110 16.83 11.57 10.44
C PHE A 110 17.73 12.74 10.03
N ILE A 111 18.42 13.38 10.98
CA ILE A 111 19.40 14.43 10.70
C ILE A 111 20.56 13.86 9.85
N ALA A 112 21.06 12.67 10.18
CA ALA A 112 22.11 12.02 9.40
C ALA A 112 21.68 11.76 7.95
N ALA A 113 20.42 11.38 7.72
CA ALA A 113 19.84 11.17 6.40
C ALA A 113 19.77 12.47 5.59
N ILE A 114 19.35 13.59 6.21
CA ILE A 114 19.36 14.92 5.57
C ILE A 114 20.79 15.31 5.19
N VAL A 115 21.75 15.16 6.11
CA VAL A 115 23.16 15.48 5.83
C VAL A 115 23.71 14.59 4.73
N ALA A 116 23.32 13.31 4.69
CA ALA A 116 23.71 12.38 3.63
C ALA A 116 23.21 12.86 2.27
N ILE A 117 21.93 13.23 2.13
CA ILE A 117 21.36 13.80 0.89
C ILE A 117 22.22 14.98 0.41
N VAL A 118 22.44 15.97 1.28
CA VAL A 118 23.19 17.19 0.95
C VAL A 118 24.63 16.88 0.51
N ARG A 119 25.29 15.93 1.17
CA ARG A 119 26.66 15.55 0.82
C ARG A 119 26.72 14.76 -0.48
N THR A 120 25.78 13.84 -0.70
CA THR A 120 25.71 13.06 -1.95
C THR A 120 25.40 13.94 -3.16
N ALA A 121 24.61 15.00 -2.98
CA ALA A 121 24.32 15.98 -4.03
C ALA A 121 25.57 16.77 -4.47
N ARG A 122 26.51 17.01 -3.55
CA ARG A 122 27.69 17.85 -3.79
C ARG A 122 28.91 17.07 -4.30
N ARG A 123 28.88 15.74 -4.28
CA ARG A 123 30.04 14.89 -4.59
C ARG A 123 29.82 14.08 -5.84
N SER A 124 30.92 13.77 -6.53
CA SER A 124 30.93 13.12 -7.83
C SER A 124 31.25 11.62 -7.78
N SER A 125 31.36 11.00 -6.60
CA SER A 125 31.67 9.57 -6.57
C SER A 125 30.48 8.77 -7.14
N PRO A 126 30.73 7.66 -7.86
CA PRO A 126 29.67 6.83 -8.41
C PRO A 126 28.65 6.36 -7.34
N ALA A 127 29.13 5.98 -6.15
CA ALA A 127 28.29 5.56 -5.04
C ALA A 127 27.38 6.70 -4.53
N ASP A 128 27.91 7.91 -4.39
CA ASP A 128 27.10 9.07 -3.97
C ASP A 128 26.00 9.38 -5.00
N ARG A 129 26.32 9.29 -6.30
CA ARG A 129 25.36 9.51 -7.38
C ARG A 129 24.25 8.46 -7.37
N ILE A 130 24.59 7.20 -7.10
CA ILE A 130 23.60 6.11 -6.97
C ILE A 130 22.63 6.40 -5.84
N VAL A 131 23.15 6.66 -4.65
CA VAL A 131 22.33 6.99 -3.48
C VAL A 131 21.44 8.19 -3.77
N PHE A 132 22.00 9.26 -4.32
CA PHE A 132 21.24 10.46 -4.59
C PHE A 132 20.11 10.20 -5.60
N ALA A 133 20.41 9.51 -6.69
CA ALA A 133 19.45 9.20 -7.75
C ALA A 133 18.36 8.21 -7.31
N THR A 134 18.65 7.32 -6.36
CA THR A 134 17.69 6.33 -5.86
C THR A 134 16.85 6.84 -4.67
N ALA A 135 17.40 7.73 -3.84
CA ALA A 135 16.68 8.30 -2.70
C ALA A 135 15.82 9.51 -3.06
N THR A 136 16.40 10.47 -3.79
CA THR A 136 15.80 11.81 -3.91
C THR A 136 14.54 11.88 -4.75
N PRO A 137 14.37 11.16 -5.89
CA PRO A 137 13.14 11.25 -6.65
C PRO A 137 11.93 10.75 -5.87
N LEU A 138 12.06 9.64 -5.14
CA LEU A 138 10.98 9.09 -4.33
C LEU A 138 10.67 10.00 -3.13
N LEU A 139 11.67 10.51 -2.42
CA LEU A 139 11.43 11.45 -1.31
C LEU A 139 10.76 12.75 -1.81
N ALA A 140 11.23 13.29 -2.93
CA ALA A 140 10.63 14.47 -3.53
C ALA A 140 9.16 14.20 -3.91
N LEU A 141 8.85 13.05 -4.53
CA LEU A 141 7.48 12.69 -4.84
C LEU A 141 6.63 12.53 -3.57
N CYS A 142 7.12 11.82 -2.55
CA CYS A 142 6.39 11.69 -1.28
C CYS A 142 6.12 13.05 -0.61
N LEU A 143 7.08 13.98 -0.64
CA LEU A 143 6.87 15.33 -0.12
C LEU A 143 5.86 16.13 -0.97
N LEU A 144 5.85 15.96 -2.29
CA LEU A 144 4.87 16.57 -3.17
C LEU A 144 3.47 15.97 -2.98
N LEU A 145 3.38 14.65 -2.83
CA LEU A 145 2.11 13.95 -2.55
C LEU A 145 1.56 14.31 -1.17
N ALA A 146 2.43 14.56 -0.19
CA ALA A 146 2.02 15.01 1.13
C ALA A 146 1.18 16.30 1.05
N LEU A 147 1.43 17.17 0.07
CA LEU A 147 0.61 18.37 -0.16
C LEU A 147 -0.85 18.07 -0.50
N ARG A 148 -1.15 16.87 -0.98
CA ARG A 148 -2.49 16.44 -1.38
C ARG A 148 -3.10 15.50 -0.36
N GLU A 149 -2.35 14.55 0.17
CA GLU A 149 -2.87 13.49 1.04
C GLU A 149 -1.91 13.19 2.20
N PRO A 150 -2.39 12.58 3.29
CA PRO A 150 -1.50 12.05 4.32
C PRO A 150 -0.71 10.87 3.73
N VAL A 151 0.57 11.10 3.46
CA VAL A 151 1.50 10.05 3.01
C VAL A 151 1.94 9.22 4.23
N GLU A 152 1.85 7.91 4.12
CA GLU A 152 2.27 7.00 5.17
C GLU A 152 3.80 6.79 5.13
N PHE A 153 4.42 6.57 6.29
CA PHE A 153 5.88 6.56 6.40
C PHE A 153 6.56 5.57 5.45
N TYR A 154 5.94 4.40 5.24
CA TYR A 154 6.51 3.31 4.46
C TYR A 154 6.58 3.62 2.95
N TRP A 155 5.92 4.69 2.49
CA TRP A 155 5.94 5.07 1.06
C TRP A 155 7.35 5.47 0.62
N ALA A 156 8.20 5.92 1.56
CA ALA A 156 9.57 6.32 1.32
C ALA A 156 10.62 5.26 1.72
N ASP A 157 10.21 4.02 2.04
CA ASP A 157 11.14 2.97 2.52
C ASP A 157 12.32 2.75 1.56
N GLY A 158 12.06 2.66 0.25
CA GLY A 158 13.12 2.50 -0.76
C GLY A 158 14.15 3.63 -0.76
N ALA A 159 13.70 4.86 -0.47
CA ALA A 159 14.61 5.99 -0.35
C ALA A 159 15.41 5.94 0.95
N PHE A 160 14.78 5.57 2.06
CA PHE A 160 15.49 5.43 3.33
C PHE A 160 16.53 4.31 3.31
N ILE A 161 16.27 3.19 2.63
CA ILE A 161 17.30 2.14 2.42
C ILE A 161 18.54 2.74 1.75
N SER A 162 18.34 3.54 0.70
CA SER A 162 19.42 4.21 -0.02
C SER A 162 20.17 5.21 0.88
N LEU A 163 19.45 5.95 1.73
CA LEU A 163 20.06 6.89 2.69
C LEU A 163 20.77 6.20 3.85
N ILE A 164 20.30 5.06 4.31
CA ILE A 164 21.00 4.24 5.31
C ILE A 164 22.34 3.77 4.74
N ALA A 165 22.37 3.32 3.48
CA ALA A 165 23.62 2.98 2.80
C ALA A 165 24.56 4.20 2.73
N ALA A 166 24.02 5.38 2.43
CA ALA A 166 24.77 6.65 2.43
C ALA A 166 25.40 6.98 3.80
N ILE A 167 24.61 6.82 4.87
CA ILE A 167 25.06 7.02 6.24
C ILE A 167 26.19 6.02 6.55
N GLY A 168 26.06 4.75 6.15
CA GLY A 168 27.09 3.72 6.30
C GLY A 168 28.40 4.05 5.58
N LEU A 169 28.33 4.44 4.30
CA LEU A 169 29.48 4.87 3.49
C LEU A 169 30.21 6.07 4.12
N ARG A 170 29.49 6.88 4.89
CA ARG A 170 29.99 8.11 5.51
C ARG A 170 30.05 8.02 7.04
N ALA A 171 29.96 6.82 7.60
CA ALA A 171 29.91 6.61 9.05
C ALA A 171 31.07 7.31 9.76
N HIS A 172 32.29 7.18 9.24
CA HIS A 172 33.49 7.82 9.77
C HIS A 172 33.45 9.37 9.75
N GLU A 173 32.74 9.98 8.79
CA GLU A 173 32.59 11.43 8.68
C GLU A 173 31.42 11.96 9.51
N LEU A 174 30.35 11.17 9.65
CA LEU A 174 29.09 11.56 10.29
C LEU A 174 29.09 11.31 11.80
N LEU A 175 29.83 10.30 12.26
CA LEU A 175 29.71 9.74 13.61
C LEU A 175 30.85 10.15 14.56
N ARG A 176 31.39 11.36 14.44
CA ARG A 176 32.40 11.88 15.39
C ARG A 176 31.72 12.49 16.63
N GLY A 177 32.15 12.06 17.83
CA GLY A 177 31.73 12.62 19.13
C GLY A 177 30.32 12.22 19.58
N VAL A 178 29.61 13.11 20.28
CA VAL A 178 28.24 12.89 20.83
C VAL A 178 27.22 12.45 19.77
N ARG A 179 27.48 12.78 18.50
CA ARG A 179 26.68 12.38 17.34
C ARG A 179 26.68 10.86 17.09
N TYR A 180 27.70 10.15 17.59
CA TYR A 180 27.75 8.68 17.52
C TYR A 180 26.63 8.05 18.34
N ALA A 181 26.43 8.50 19.59
CA ALA A 181 25.42 7.93 20.47
C ALA A 181 23.99 8.12 19.93
N LEU A 182 23.70 9.28 19.34
CA LEU A 182 22.37 9.62 18.82
C LEU A 182 22.00 8.92 17.51
N VAL A 183 22.98 8.39 16.77
CA VAL A 183 22.76 7.72 15.47
C VAL A 183 22.99 6.22 15.59
N VAL A 184 24.11 5.81 16.17
CA VAL A 184 24.53 4.40 16.21
C VAL A 184 23.75 3.60 17.22
N VAL A 185 23.45 4.13 18.41
CA VAL A 185 22.73 3.36 19.44
C VAL A 185 21.30 3.04 18.96
N PRO A 186 20.51 3.99 18.43
CA PRO A 186 19.21 3.67 17.87
C PRO A 186 19.30 2.77 16.64
N ALA A 187 20.25 3.02 15.73
CA ALA A 187 20.41 2.19 14.54
C ALA A 187 20.79 0.75 14.90
N ALA A 188 21.66 0.54 15.89
CA ALA A 188 22.04 -0.78 16.38
C ALA A 188 20.86 -1.46 17.08
N ALA A 189 20.06 -0.73 17.87
CA ALA A 189 18.86 -1.26 18.49
C ALA A 189 17.81 -1.70 17.44
N ILE A 190 17.55 -0.85 16.43
CA ILE A 190 16.64 -1.17 15.32
C ILE A 190 17.19 -2.34 14.50
N ALA A 191 18.49 -2.36 14.18
CA ALA A 191 19.10 -3.45 13.44
C ALA A 191 19.03 -4.78 14.21
N LEU A 192 19.23 -4.75 15.53
CA LEU A 192 19.08 -5.93 16.38
C LEU A 192 17.64 -6.43 16.38
N LEU A 193 16.65 -5.53 16.44
CA LEU A 193 15.23 -5.89 16.33
C LEU A 193 14.93 -6.52 14.97
N LEU A 194 15.34 -5.88 13.87
CA LEU A 194 15.15 -6.39 12.50
C LEU A 194 15.84 -7.74 12.32
N TYR A 195 17.07 -7.90 12.81
CA TYR A 195 17.78 -9.17 12.78
C TYR A 195 17.05 -10.24 13.58
N SER A 196 16.49 -9.89 14.74
CA SER A 196 15.68 -10.82 15.54
C SER A 196 14.43 -11.25 14.79
N VAL A 197 13.74 -10.34 14.09
CA VAL A 197 12.61 -10.67 13.20
C VAL A 197 13.03 -11.58 12.06
N ALA A 198 14.17 -11.30 11.41
CA ALA A 198 14.64 -12.07 10.28
C ALA A 198 15.18 -13.46 10.67
N ALA A 199 15.85 -13.58 11.81
CA ALA A 199 16.42 -14.84 12.31
C ALA A 199 15.35 -15.76 12.90
N PHE A 200 14.29 -15.18 13.49
CA PHE A 200 13.23 -15.92 14.17
C PHE A 200 11.82 -15.49 13.70
N PRO A 201 11.53 -15.53 12.39
CA PRO A 201 10.31 -14.95 11.85
C PRO A 201 9.07 -15.64 12.39
N LEU A 202 9.09 -16.97 12.56
CA LEU A 202 7.96 -17.72 13.11
C LEU A 202 7.75 -17.43 14.60
N GLN A 203 8.82 -17.30 15.39
CA GLN A 203 8.73 -17.02 16.82
C GLN A 203 8.25 -15.60 17.06
N ILE A 204 8.79 -14.62 16.32
CA ILE A 204 8.36 -13.23 16.38
C ILE A 204 6.92 -13.12 15.88
N TYR A 205 6.56 -13.82 14.82
CA TYR A 205 5.17 -13.89 14.35
C TYR A 205 4.24 -14.48 15.42
N ASN A 206 4.64 -15.57 16.08
CA ASN A 206 3.86 -16.15 17.17
C ASN A 206 3.76 -15.19 18.37
N VAL A 207 4.85 -14.54 18.77
CA VAL A 207 4.82 -13.54 19.85
C VAL A 207 3.92 -12.37 19.47
N ALA A 208 4.05 -11.86 18.24
CA ALA A 208 3.21 -10.79 17.73
C ALA A 208 1.74 -11.21 17.71
N GLN A 209 1.44 -12.42 17.23
CA GLN A 209 0.10 -13.02 17.21
C GLN A 209 -0.53 -13.04 18.60
N HIS A 210 0.19 -13.55 19.60
CA HIS A 210 -0.34 -13.77 20.95
C HIS A 210 -0.30 -12.51 21.84
N SER A 211 0.62 -11.58 21.61
CA SER A 211 0.86 -10.43 22.50
C SER A 211 0.16 -9.16 22.05
N PHE A 212 0.09 -8.91 20.73
CA PHE A 212 -0.43 -7.65 20.18
C PHE A 212 -1.49 -7.87 19.08
N GLY A 213 -1.34 -8.95 18.32
CA GLY A 213 -2.21 -9.31 17.19
C GLY A 213 -3.66 -9.59 17.58
N LEU A 214 -3.89 -10.09 18.80
CA LEU A 214 -5.23 -10.25 19.37
C LEU A 214 -5.94 -8.91 19.64
N GLN A 215 -5.19 -7.85 19.94
CA GLN A 215 -5.75 -6.51 20.21
C GLN A 215 -5.87 -5.67 18.95
N LEU A 216 -5.15 -6.01 17.87
CA LEU A 216 -5.34 -5.43 16.54
C LEU A 216 -6.65 -5.93 15.88
N ARG A 217 -7.66 -6.36 16.64
CA ARG A 217 -8.91 -6.99 16.16
C ARG A 217 -9.67 -6.19 15.09
N HIS A 218 -9.39 -4.89 14.95
CA HIS A 218 -9.98 -4.02 13.95
C HIS A 218 -9.11 -3.79 12.70
N GLU A 219 -7.81 -4.13 12.71
CA GLU A 219 -6.83 -3.87 11.61
C GLU A 219 -5.68 -4.90 11.53
N GLY A 220 -5.83 -6.06 12.18
CA GLY A 220 -4.74 -6.99 12.44
C GLY A 220 -4.44 -7.89 11.25
N PRO A 221 -3.22 -8.46 11.18
CA PRO A 221 -2.79 -9.32 10.08
C PRO A 221 -3.59 -10.63 9.98
N PHE A 222 -4.46 -10.93 10.96
CA PHE A 222 -5.29 -12.14 10.98
C PHE A 222 -6.59 -12.00 10.19
N GLU A 223 -7.07 -10.77 9.99
CA GLU A 223 -8.33 -10.54 9.28
C GLU A 223 -8.30 -11.10 7.85
N ILE A 224 -7.14 -11.05 7.20
CA ILE A 224 -6.97 -11.52 5.82
C ILE A 224 -7.37 -12.99 5.63
N TRP A 225 -7.24 -13.80 6.69
CA TRP A 225 -7.59 -15.22 6.67
C TRP A 225 -9.09 -15.47 6.84
N ALA A 226 -9.83 -14.48 7.35
CA ALA A 226 -11.28 -14.55 7.45
C ALA A 226 -11.98 -14.21 6.12
N PHE A 227 -11.29 -13.53 5.21
CA PHE A 227 -11.85 -13.02 3.96
C PHE A 227 -12.34 -14.09 3.00
N GLU A 228 -11.51 -15.11 2.73
CA GLU A 228 -11.91 -16.19 1.82
C GLU A 228 -13.15 -16.98 2.31
N PRO A 229 -13.19 -17.51 3.55
CA PRO A 229 -14.38 -18.20 4.03
C PRO A 229 -15.58 -17.25 4.12
N ALA A 230 -15.39 -15.99 4.50
CA ALA A 230 -16.46 -15.01 4.55
C ALA A 230 -17.09 -14.73 3.17
N ALA A 231 -16.26 -14.55 2.15
CA ALA A 231 -16.74 -14.34 0.79
C ALA A 231 -17.51 -15.55 0.26
N ARG A 232 -17.03 -16.77 0.52
CA ARG A 232 -17.72 -18.00 0.11
C ARG A 232 -19.05 -18.19 0.83
N ASP A 233 -19.12 -17.85 2.11
CA ASP A 233 -20.36 -17.94 2.90
C ASP A 233 -21.38 -16.91 2.39
N MET A 234 -20.95 -15.66 2.19
CA MET A 234 -21.80 -14.63 1.61
C MET A 234 -22.24 -14.95 0.19
N ALA A 235 -21.43 -15.62 -0.62
CA ALA A 235 -21.82 -16.03 -1.98
C ALA A 235 -22.94 -17.08 -1.95
N ARG A 236 -22.89 -18.03 -1.00
CA ARG A 236 -23.95 -19.02 -0.83
C ARG A 236 -25.24 -18.37 -0.31
N GLU A 237 -25.11 -17.51 0.69
CA GLU A 237 -26.25 -16.79 1.27
C GLU A 237 -26.93 -15.86 0.24
N SER A 238 -26.15 -15.04 -0.46
CA SER A 238 -26.65 -14.11 -1.47
C SER A 238 -27.29 -14.81 -2.66
N SER A 239 -26.69 -15.90 -3.14
CA SER A 239 -27.24 -16.72 -4.21
C SER A 239 -28.59 -17.32 -3.80
N SER A 240 -28.69 -17.87 -2.59
CA SER A 240 -29.92 -18.47 -2.05
C SER A 240 -31.05 -17.46 -1.85
N ALA A 241 -30.71 -16.23 -1.47
CA ALA A 241 -31.65 -15.14 -1.23
C ALA A 241 -31.95 -14.31 -2.48
N HIS A 242 -31.27 -14.58 -3.61
CA HIS A 242 -31.26 -13.72 -4.81
C HIS A 242 -30.99 -12.26 -4.46
N ALA A 243 -30.00 -12.03 -3.59
CA ALA A 243 -29.68 -10.74 -3.01
C ALA A 243 -28.36 -10.20 -3.54
N TRP A 244 -28.25 -8.88 -3.63
CA TRP A 244 -26.95 -8.22 -3.79
C TRP A 244 -26.18 -8.18 -2.48
N VAL A 245 -24.85 -8.09 -2.54
CA VAL A 245 -24.01 -7.84 -1.35
C VAL A 245 -23.31 -6.50 -1.51
N MET A 246 -23.68 -5.56 -0.66
CA MET A 246 -23.19 -4.20 -0.58
C MET A 246 -22.14 -4.08 0.52
N THR A 247 -21.06 -3.34 0.28
CA THR A 247 -20.01 -3.04 1.27
C THR A 247 -19.80 -1.53 1.37
N ASP A 248 -19.13 -1.06 2.44
CA ASP A 248 -18.84 0.36 2.66
C ASP A 248 -17.57 0.85 1.96
N GLY A 249 -16.78 -0.05 1.38
CA GLY A 249 -15.54 0.31 0.68
C GLY A 249 -15.06 -0.72 -0.32
N TYR A 250 -14.13 -0.28 -1.17
CA TYR A 250 -13.50 -1.06 -2.24
C TYR A 250 -12.84 -2.35 -1.71
N GLY A 251 -12.07 -2.26 -0.61
CA GLY A 251 -11.25 -3.38 -0.13
C GLY A 251 -12.05 -4.64 0.21
N LEU A 252 -13.19 -4.48 0.90
CA LEU A 252 -14.06 -5.61 1.23
C LEU A 252 -14.81 -6.12 0.00
N SER A 253 -15.24 -5.22 -0.90
CA SER A 253 -15.91 -5.58 -2.15
C SER A 253 -15.01 -6.43 -3.06
N SER A 254 -13.74 -6.04 -3.22
CA SER A 254 -12.77 -6.79 -4.03
C SER A 254 -12.46 -8.17 -3.46
N VAL A 255 -12.48 -8.31 -2.14
CA VAL A 255 -12.36 -9.61 -1.47
C VAL A 255 -13.55 -10.52 -1.79
N LEU A 256 -14.78 -9.98 -1.74
CA LEU A 256 -16.00 -10.71 -2.05
C LEU A 256 -16.05 -11.14 -3.52
N ASP A 257 -15.61 -10.28 -4.44
CA ASP A 257 -15.48 -10.61 -5.86
C ASP A 257 -14.41 -11.69 -6.08
N TYR A 258 -13.19 -11.49 -5.56
CA TYR A 258 -12.08 -12.41 -5.78
C TYR A 258 -12.33 -13.83 -5.26
N TYR A 259 -12.83 -13.97 -4.02
CA TYR A 259 -13.01 -15.28 -3.39
C TYR A 259 -14.42 -15.85 -3.52
N GLY A 260 -15.43 -14.99 -3.68
CA GLY A 260 -16.84 -15.38 -3.70
C GLY A 260 -17.50 -15.23 -5.07
N ALA A 261 -16.82 -14.65 -6.07
CA ALA A 261 -17.40 -14.27 -7.36
C ALA A 261 -18.69 -13.44 -7.22
N ILE A 262 -18.75 -12.60 -6.18
CA ILE A 262 -19.88 -11.72 -5.90
C ILE A 262 -19.65 -10.40 -6.62
N GLU A 263 -20.62 -9.98 -7.46
CA GLU A 263 -20.56 -8.68 -8.14
C GLU A 263 -20.31 -7.55 -7.13
N PRO A 264 -19.25 -6.75 -7.30
CA PRO A 264 -18.84 -5.80 -6.29
C PRO A 264 -19.79 -4.60 -6.25
N VAL A 265 -20.50 -4.44 -5.14
CA VAL A 265 -21.39 -3.30 -4.89
C VAL A 265 -20.86 -2.50 -3.71
N VAL A 266 -20.35 -1.30 -3.97
CA VAL A 266 -19.90 -0.37 -2.93
C VAL A 266 -20.94 0.74 -2.74
N ILE A 267 -21.32 0.99 -1.49
CA ILE A 267 -22.27 2.04 -1.10
C ILE A 267 -21.63 3.03 -0.12
N GLY A 268 -22.18 4.23 -0.02
CA GLY A 268 -21.70 5.27 0.89
C GLY A 268 -20.58 6.15 0.32
N TYR A 269 -19.71 6.63 1.21
CA TYR A 269 -18.63 7.54 0.88
C TYR A 269 -17.39 6.77 0.45
N ASP A 270 -17.03 6.86 -0.83
CA ASP A 270 -15.65 6.57 -1.17
C ASP A 270 -15.12 7.43 -2.33
N ARG A 271 -14.03 8.14 -2.06
CA ARG A 271 -13.19 8.76 -3.08
C ARG A 271 -12.53 7.69 -3.97
N GLN A 272 -12.31 6.49 -3.43
CA GLN A 272 -11.76 5.31 -4.08
C GLN A 272 -12.86 4.48 -4.80
N GLY A 273 -14.12 4.52 -4.35
CA GLY A 273 -15.28 3.83 -4.93
C GLY A 273 -15.88 4.48 -6.18
N ARG A 274 -15.24 5.52 -6.73
CA ARG A 274 -15.65 6.13 -8.02
C ARG A 274 -15.54 5.16 -9.19
N GLU A 275 -14.62 4.20 -9.12
CA GLU A 275 -14.53 3.13 -10.12
C GLU A 275 -15.63 2.09 -9.91
N ALA A 276 -15.98 1.81 -8.65
CA ALA A 276 -17.08 0.91 -8.30
C ALA A 276 -18.45 1.35 -8.82
N ARG A 277 -18.55 2.60 -9.32
CA ARG A 277 -19.73 3.12 -10.01
C ARG A 277 -20.11 2.32 -11.25
N GLN A 278 -19.13 1.73 -11.92
CA GLN A 278 -19.32 1.07 -13.22
C GLN A 278 -19.52 -0.44 -13.11
N TRP A 279 -19.33 -1.04 -11.93
CA TRP A 279 -19.32 -2.49 -11.80
C TRP A 279 -20.72 -3.08 -11.68
N ALA A 280 -21.55 -2.49 -10.81
CA ALA A 280 -22.92 -2.93 -10.61
C ALA A 280 -23.83 -2.42 -11.75
N THR A 281 -24.07 -3.27 -12.76
CA THR A 281 -24.86 -2.93 -13.97
C THR A 281 -26.12 -3.77 -14.15
N GLY A 282 -26.28 -4.81 -13.33
CA GLY A 282 -27.47 -5.67 -13.34
C GLY A 282 -28.75 -4.98 -12.83
N ALA A 283 -29.88 -5.68 -12.97
CA ALA A 283 -31.14 -5.26 -12.37
C ALA A 283 -31.04 -5.30 -10.84
N VAL A 284 -31.44 -4.21 -10.18
CA VAL A 284 -31.42 -4.09 -8.72
C VAL A 284 -32.41 -5.10 -8.11
N PRO A 285 -31.95 -6.09 -7.33
CA PRO A 285 -32.83 -7.02 -6.64
C PRO A 285 -33.58 -6.30 -5.51
N ARG A 286 -34.73 -6.85 -5.12
CA ARG A 286 -35.51 -6.31 -3.99
C ARG A 286 -34.84 -6.53 -2.64
N THR A 287 -33.93 -7.49 -2.54
CA THR A 287 -33.19 -7.78 -1.32
C THR A 287 -31.71 -7.55 -1.54
N ALA A 288 -31.05 -6.93 -0.57
CA ALA A 288 -29.61 -6.78 -0.53
C ALA A 288 -29.09 -7.02 0.88
N PHE A 289 -27.86 -7.49 1.00
CA PHE A 289 -27.12 -7.61 2.24
C PHE A 289 -26.10 -6.49 2.30
N PHE A 290 -26.07 -5.72 3.37
CA PHE A 290 -24.94 -4.86 3.70
C PHE A 290 -23.98 -5.66 4.58
N PHE A 291 -22.81 -5.97 4.03
CA PHE A 291 -21.77 -6.78 4.64
C PHE A 291 -20.64 -5.87 5.12
N ASP A 292 -20.46 -5.80 6.44
CA ASP A 292 -19.55 -4.85 7.06
C ASP A 292 -18.71 -5.50 8.17
N LYS A 293 -17.61 -4.84 8.48
CA LYS A 293 -16.67 -5.13 9.55
C LYS A 293 -17.13 -4.65 10.93
N GLU A 294 -18.17 -3.82 10.95
CA GLU A 294 -18.80 -3.21 12.12
C GLU A 294 -20.30 -3.46 12.12
N ALA A 295 -20.90 -3.43 13.31
CA ALA A 295 -22.35 -3.57 13.44
C ALA A 295 -23.04 -2.28 12.98
N LEU A 296 -24.25 -2.39 12.44
CA LEU A 296 -24.94 -1.23 11.88
C LEU A 296 -25.26 -0.15 12.94
N ASP A 297 -25.50 -0.56 14.19
CA ASP A 297 -25.76 0.34 15.31
C ASP A 297 -24.56 1.23 15.68
N SER A 298 -23.33 0.81 15.36
CA SER A 298 -22.13 1.65 15.47
C SER A 298 -21.88 2.53 14.24
N ARG A 299 -22.70 2.40 13.18
CA ARG A 299 -22.57 3.10 11.90
C ARG A 299 -23.81 3.95 11.60
N PRO A 300 -24.04 5.06 12.33
CA PRO A 300 -25.24 5.89 12.17
C PRO A 300 -25.36 6.50 10.77
N ASP A 301 -24.23 6.72 10.09
CA ASP A 301 -24.16 7.18 8.71
C ASP A 301 -24.77 6.17 7.72
N PHE A 302 -24.49 4.88 7.88
CA PHE A 302 -25.09 3.81 7.07
C PHE A 302 -26.49 3.42 7.52
N GLN A 303 -26.78 3.49 8.82
CA GLN A 303 -28.10 3.19 9.36
C GLN A 303 -29.16 4.12 8.78
N ALA A 304 -28.90 5.44 8.77
CA ALA A 304 -29.80 6.42 8.16
C ALA A 304 -29.97 6.17 6.66
N ARG A 305 -28.89 5.83 5.95
CA ARG A 305 -28.92 5.59 4.50
C ARG A 305 -29.76 4.37 4.13
N LEU A 306 -29.51 3.24 4.79
CA LEU A 306 -30.26 2.01 4.56
C LEU A 306 -31.73 2.18 4.94
N SER A 307 -32.03 2.88 6.04
CA SER A 307 -33.41 3.14 6.45
C SER A 307 -34.18 4.01 5.45
N HIS A 308 -33.48 4.87 4.71
CA HIS A 308 -34.09 5.67 3.64
C HIS A 308 -34.29 4.86 2.34
N ALA A 309 -33.31 4.01 1.98
CA ALA A 309 -33.31 3.31 0.71
C ALA A 309 -34.12 2.01 0.69
N CYS A 310 -34.30 1.38 1.85
CA CYS A 310 -34.91 0.07 2.01
C CYS A 310 -36.29 0.20 2.67
N ALA A 311 -37.25 -0.65 2.28
CA ALA A 311 -38.54 -0.72 2.96
C ALA A 311 -38.40 -1.30 4.38
N THR A 312 -37.43 -2.19 4.60
CA THR A 312 -37.10 -2.71 5.92
C THR A 312 -35.61 -2.99 6.04
N VAL A 313 -35.03 -2.63 7.18
CA VAL A 313 -33.64 -2.90 7.53
C VAL A 313 -33.64 -3.81 8.76
N LYS A 314 -32.96 -4.95 8.69
CA LYS A 314 -32.89 -5.94 9.77
C LYS A 314 -31.46 -6.39 10.00
N ASP A 315 -31.10 -6.61 11.26
CA ASP A 315 -29.89 -7.37 11.59
C ASP A 315 -30.08 -8.83 11.17
N ASP A 316 -29.21 -9.32 10.28
CA ASP A 316 -29.19 -10.71 9.77
C ASP A 316 -28.06 -11.53 10.45
N GLY A 317 -27.55 -10.99 11.55
CA GLY A 317 -26.61 -11.62 12.45
C GLY A 317 -25.15 -11.34 12.09
N ARG A 318 -24.28 -12.06 12.79
CA ARG A 318 -22.82 -11.93 12.69
C ARG A 318 -22.19 -13.25 12.25
N ARG A 319 -21.12 -13.17 11.46
CA ARG A 319 -20.32 -14.31 11.01
C ARG A 319 -18.92 -14.18 11.60
N SER A 320 -18.51 -15.14 12.42
CA SER A 320 -17.21 -15.10 13.11
C SER A 320 -16.31 -16.21 12.59
N TYR A 321 -15.12 -15.82 12.14
CA TYR A 321 -14.15 -16.72 11.52
C TYR A 321 -12.94 -16.87 12.43
N TYR A 322 -12.45 -18.09 12.57
CA TYR A 322 -11.37 -18.44 13.49
C TYR A 322 -10.21 -19.07 12.72
N VAL A 323 -8.97 -18.74 13.10
CA VAL A 323 -7.74 -19.34 12.58
C VAL A 323 -6.99 -19.93 13.76
N ASN A 324 -6.77 -21.24 13.73
CA ASN A 324 -6.11 -21.97 14.83
C ASN A 324 -6.77 -21.71 16.21
N GLY A 325 -8.11 -21.65 16.26
CA GLY A 325 -8.87 -21.40 17.48
C GLY A 325 -8.90 -19.93 17.93
N ILE A 326 -8.19 -19.03 17.25
CA ILE A 326 -8.17 -17.60 17.53
C ILE A 326 -9.18 -16.89 16.62
N LEU A 327 -10.02 -16.02 17.18
CA LEU A 327 -10.95 -15.22 16.39
C LEU A 327 -10.17 -14.30 15.44
N ALA A 328 -10.30 -14.53 14.14
CA ALA A 328 -9.66 -13.73 13.11
C ALA A 328 -10.47 -12.46 12.82
N ARG A 329 -11.78 -12.61 12.55
CA ARG A 329 -12.69 -11.48 12.34
C ARG A 329 -14.14 -11.87 12.59
N THR A 330 -14.93 -10.91 13.04
CA THR A 330 -16.39 -10.96 13.00
C THR A 330 -16.87 -9.96 11.95
N PHE A 331 -17.69 -10.42 11.01
CA PHE A 331 -18.43 -9.59 10.08
C PHE A 331 -19.90 -9.53 10.47
N TYR A 332 -20.56 -8.44 10.12
CA TYR A 332 -21.96 -8.19 10.41
C TYR A 332 -22.73 -8.11 9.10
N VAL A 333 -23.89 -8.75 9.08
CA VAL A 333 -24.77 -8.79 7.91
C VAL A 333 -26.04 -8.05 8.26
N THR A 334 -26.33 -6.98 7.53
CA THR A 334 -27.61 -6.29 7.61
C THR A 334 -28.42 -6.60 6.36
N ARG A 335 -29.65 -7.05 6.54
CA ARG A 335 -30.59 -7.25 5.44
C ARG A 335 -31.37 -5.98 5.13
N CYS A 336 -31.34 -5.58 3.87
CA CYS A 336 -32.12 -4.51 3.25
C CYS A 336 -33.18 -5.14 2.35
N ASP A 337 -34.44 -5.11 2.77
CA ASP A 337 -35.57 -5.60 1.98
C ASP A 337 -36.35 -4.44 1.35
N GLY A 338 -36.89 -4.65 0.16
CA GLY A 338 -37.63 -3.65 -0.60
C GLY A 338 -36.75 -2.58 -1.24
N LEU A 339 -35.50 -2.92 -1.57
CA LEU A 339 -34.59 -2.01 -2.27
C LEU A 339 -35.15 -1.65 -3.65
N THR A 340 -35.26 -0.36 -3.93
CA THR A 340 -35.69 0.17 -5.23
C THR A 340 -34.49 0.67 -6.03
N PRO A 341 -34.58 0.83 -7.36
CA PRO A 341 -33.52 1.46 -8.15
C PRO A 341 -33.14 2.87 -7.66
N ALA A 342 -34.14 3.66 -7.22
CA ALA A 342 -33.92 4.99 -6.64
C ALA A 342 -33.22 4.90 -5.28
N GLY A 343 -33.64 3.98 -4.42
CA GLY A 343 -32.99 3.70 -3.13
C GLY A 343 -31.54 3.24 -3.33
N PHE A 344 -31.29 2.36 -4.29
CA PHE A 344 -29.94 1.92 -4.62
C PHE A 344 -29.07 3.08 -5.14
N ALA A 345 -29.61 3.93 -6.03
CA ALA A 345 -28.91 5.13 -6.45
C ALA A 345 -28.56 6.02 -5.24
N TYR A 346 -29.51 6.23 -4.32
CA TYR A 346 -29.26 6.99 -3.09
C TYR A 346 -28.16 6.34 -2.22
N LEU A 347 -28.14 5.02 -2.06
CA LEU A 347 -27.10 4.34 -1.27
C LEU A 347 -25.71 4.55 -1.85
N ARG A 348 -25.58 4.58 -3.18
CA ARG A 348 -24.30 4.77 -3.84
C ARG A 348 -23.78 6.21 -3.76
N TRP A 349 -24.66 7.20 -3.64
CA TRP A 349 -24.33 8.60 -3.89
C TRP A 349 -24.60 9.52 -2.69
N THR A 350 -23.69 10.45 -2.44
CA THR A 350 -23.85 11.50 -1.41
C THR A 350 -24.51 12.76 -1.96
N ASP A 351 -24.52 12.88 -3.30
CA ASP A 351 -24.85 14.13 -4.00
C ASP A 351 -26.29 14.14 -4.53
N VAL A 352 -27.02 13.04 -4.35
CA VAL A 352 -28.47 13.02 -4.57
C VAL A 352 -29.08 13.64 -3.33
N GLN A 353 -29.15 14.98 -3.30
CA GLN A 353 -30.13 15.63 -2.44
C GLN A 353 -31.53 15.16 -2.86
N PRO A 354 -32.41 14.88 -1.88
CA PRO A 354 -33.75 14.34 -2.14
C PRO A 354 -34.60 15.22 -3.05
#